data_AF-A0A382FF48-F1
#
_entry.id   AF-A0A382FF48-F1
#
_cell.length_a   1.000
_cell.length_b   1.000
_cell.length_c   1.000
_cell.angle_alpha   90.00
_cell.angle_beta   90.00
_cell.angle_gamma   90.00
#
_symmetry.space_group_name_H-M   'P 1'
#
loop_
_entity.id
_entity.type
_entity.pdbx_description
1 polymer ?
#
loop_
_entity_poly.entity_id
_entity_poly.type
_entity_poly.pdbx_seq_one_letter_code
_entity_poly.pdbx_strand_id
1 'polypeptide(L)'
;VETDPHDPHFAGYFRCFNEQKFYEAHDVLEALWLQDRNGPDGDFFKGLIQFAGAFVHLQKKRPRPAWKLFRLCTIYLAKYPSPHLALDVANVLRLAKRWGEAAQAVGCEGGLLVKEQPPKLSLSGFMSFKFEVQPAEN
;
A
#
# COMPACT_ATOMS: atom_id res chain seq x y z
N VAL A 1 -19.50 5.77 0.64
CA VAL A 1 -18.83 7.09 0.55
C VAL A 1 -17.90 6.97 -0.64
N GLU A 2 -17.94 7.89 -1.59
CA GLU A 2 -16.94 7.88 -2.66
C GLU A 2 -15.60 8.26 -2.03
N THR A 3 -14.60 7.38 -2.10
CA THR A 3 -13.31 7.69 -1.51
C THR A 3 -12.56 8.67 -2.39
N ASP A 4 -12.29 9.86 -1.87
CA ASP A 4 -11.54 10.89 -2.57
C ASP A 4 -10.03 10.58 -2.54
N PRO A 5 -9.34 10.43 -3.69
CA PRO A 5 -7.88 10.34 -3.76
C PRO A 5 -7.14 11.50 -3.08
N HIS A 6 -7.82 12.62 -2.80
CA HIS A 6 -7.30 13.79 -2.09
C HIS A 6 -7.53 13.75 -0.57
N ASP A 7 -8.04 12.66 0.00
CA ASP A 7 -8.19 12.54 1.45
C ASP A 7 -6.82 12.72 2.15
N PRO A 8 -6.73 13.62 3.15
CA PRO A 8 -5.47 13.91 3.83
C PRO A 8 -4.87 12.68 4.52
N HIS A 9 -5.68 11.70 4.94
CA HIS A 9 -5.20 10.45 5.51
C HIS A 9 -4.56 9.57 4.44
N PHE A 10 -5.12 9.53 3.22
CA PHE A 10 -4.54 8.76 2.13
C PHE A 10 -3.18 9.33 1.72
N ALA A 11 -3.06 10.64 1.54
CA ALA A 11 -1.76 11.30 1.33
C ALA A 11 -0.81 11.12 2.53
N GLY A 12 -1.33 11.21 3.75
CA GLY A 12 -0.61 11.02 5.00
C GLY A 12 0.03 9.64 5.12
N TYR A 13 -0.66 8.58 4.67
CA TYR A 13 -0.11 7.22 4.61
C TYR A 13 1.20 7.18 3.84
N PHE A 14 1.23 7.69 2.60
CA PHE A 14 2.43 7.64 1.75
C PHE A 14 3.56 8.48 2.34
N ARG A 15 3.25 9.64 2.91
CA ARG A 15 4.23 10.50 3.59
C ARG A 15 4.88 9.74 4.76
N CYS A 16 4.08 9.21 5.68
CA CYS A 16 4.58 8.44 6.83
C CYS A 16 5.36 7.20 6.39
N PHE A 17 4.83 6.44 5.42
CA PHE A 17 5.47 5.23 4.92
C PHE A 17 6.85 5.53 4.31
N ASN A 18 6.95 6.58 3.48
CA ASN A 18 8.20 6.97 2.85
C ASN A 18 9.23 7.56 3.82
N GLU A 19 8.77 8.09 4.96
CA GLU A 19 9.59 8.49 6.11
C GLU A 19 9.93 7.29 7.04
N GLN A 20 9.53 6.06 6.69
CA GLN A 20 9.69 4.83 7.48
C GLN A 20 8.98 4.85 8.85
N LYS A 21 8.01 5.76 9.01
CA LYS A 21 7.07 5.84 10.13
C LYS A 21 5.90 4.88 9.88
N PHE A 22 6.21 3.58 9.85
CA PHE A 22 5.25 2.57 9.38
C PHE A 22 4.06 2.38 10.32
N TYR A 23 4.25 2.60 11.62
CA TYR A 23 3.16 2.54 12.59
C TYR A 23 2.21 3.72 12.39
N GLU A 24 2.76 4.92 12.20
CA GLU A 24 1.99 6.12 11.91
C GLU A 24 1.29 6.03 10.55
N ALA A 25 1.93 5.42 9.54
CA ALA A 25 1.28 5.13 8.27
C ALA A 25 0.08 4.20 8.45
N HIS A 26 0.24 3.13 9.23
CA HIS A 26 -0.84 2.21 9.59
C HIS A 26 -2.01 2.96 10.25
N ASP A 27 -1.75 3.71 11.33
CA ASP A 27 -2.80 4.37 12.12
C ASP A 27 -3.53 5.47 11.33
N VAL A 28 -2.79 6.26 10.54
CA VAL A 28 -3.38 7.29 9.69
C VAL A 28 -4.34 6.67 8.66
N LEU A 29 -3.96 5.57 8.03
CA LEU A 29 -4.82 4.92 7.04
C LEU A 29 -5.96 4.11 7.69
N GLU A 30 -5.76 3.60 8.91
CA GLU A 30 -6.82 2.95 9.67
C GLU A 30 -8.00 3.90 9.94
N ALA A 31 -7.73 5.16 10.24
CA ALA A 31 -8.78 6.17 10.40
C ALA A 31 -9.66 6.31 9.15
N LEU A 32 -9.05 6.32 7.95
CA LEU A 32 -9.78 6.33 6.68
C LEU A 32 -10.52 5.01 6.44
N TRP A 33 -9.86 3.87 6.70
CA TRP A 33 -10.48 2.56 6.55
C TRP A 33 -11.71 2.39 7.44
N LEU A 34 -11.71 2.87 8.68
CA LEU A 34 -12.87 2.78 9.57
C LEU A 34 -14.13 3.45 8.99
N GLN A 35 -13.95 4.47 8.15
CA GLN A 35 -15.04 5.16 7.47
C GLN A 35 -15.59 4.37 6.27
N ASP A 36 -14.72 3.67 5.52
CA ASP A 36 -15.09 2.91 4.30
C ASP A 36 -14.93 1.38 4.42
N ARG A 37 -14.83 0.82 5.63
CA ARG A 37 -14.51 -0.61 5.83
C ARG A 37 -15.49 -1.60 5.20
N ASN A 38 -16.72 -1.15 4.94
CA ASN A 38 -17.78 -1.93 4.29
C ASN A 38 -18.10 -1.41 2.88
N GLY A 39 -17.34 -0.43 2.39
CA GLY A 39 -17.48 0.16 1.08
C GLY A 39 -16.59 -0.49 0.02
N PRO A 40 -16.59 0.05 -1.21
CA PRO A 40 -15.87 -0.53 -2.34
C PRO A 40 -14.34 -0.54 -2.13
N ASP A 41 -13.79 0.40 -1.35
CA ASP A 41 -12.34 0.53 -1.15
C ASP A 41 -11.87 0.02 0.22
N GLY A 42 -12.79 -0.48 1.05
CA GLY A 42 -12.47 -1.00 2.39
C GLY A 42 -11.38 -2.08 2.37
N ASP A 43 -11.46 -3.04 1.44
CA ASP A 43 -10.41 -4.06 1.30
C ASP A 43 -9.11 -3.48 0.74
N PHE A 44 -9.17 -2.46 -0.12
CA PHE A 44 -7.99 -1.77 -0.64
C PHE A 44 -7.19 -1.12 0.50
N PHE A 45 -7.85 -0.32 1.35
CA PHE A 45 -7.18 0.30 2.50
C PHE A 45 -6.66 -0.75 3.48
N LYS A 46 -7.46 -1.78 3.75
CA LYS A 46 -7.03 -2.91 4.58
C LYS A 46 -5.76 -3.56 4.03
N GLY A 47 -5.64 -3.73 2.72
CA GLY A 47 -4.43 -4.24 2.08
C GLY A 47 -3.18 -3.39 2.35
N LEU A 48 -3.30 -2.07 2.23
CA LEU A 48 -2.21 -1.12 2.50
C LEU A 48 -1.86 -1.01 3.98
N ILE A 49 -2.85 -1.11 4.87
CA ILE A 49 -2.66 -1.20 6.32
C ILE A 49 -1.83 -2.44 6.67
N GLN A 50 -2.14 -3.61 6.07
CA GLN A 50 -1.32 -4.82 6.25
C GLN A 50 0.10 -4.66 5.70
N PHE A 51 0.26 -3.94 4.58
CA PHE A 51 1.58 -3.66 4.03
C PHE A 51 2.44 -2.83 5.00
N ALA A 52 1.90 -1.75 5.56
CA ALA A 52 2.60 -0.95 6.58
C ALA A 52 2.86 -1.76 7.86
N GLY A 53 1.87 -2.51 8.36
CA GLY A 53 2.02 -3.38 9.52
C GLY A 53 3.12 -4.44 9.34
N ALA A 54 3.33 -4.94 8.12
CA ALA A 54 4.42 -5.87 7.83
C ALA A 54 5.78 -5.23 8.10
N PHE A 55 6.00 -3.98 7.68
CA PHE A 55 7.23 -3.25 7.96
C PHE A 55 7.41 -2.88 9.44
N VAL A 56 6.32 -2.60 10.18
CA VAL A 56 6.39 -2.46 11.66
C VAL A 56 6.94 -3.74 12.30
N HIS A 57 6.49 -4.92 11.84
CA HIS A 57 7.02 -6.18 12.33
C HIS A 57 8.48 -6.41 11.94
N LEU A 58 8.90 -5.99 10.75
CA LEU A 58 10.31 -6.04 10.35
C LEU A 58 11.19 -5.13 11.22
N GLN A 59 10.74 -3.92 11.57
CA GLN A 59 11.45 -3.03 12.51
C GLN A 59 11.61 -3.69 13.90
N LYS A 60 10.60 -4.45 14.33
CA LYS A 60 10.61 -5.21 15.60
C LYS A 60 11.40 -6.52 15.52
N LYS A 61 12.10 -6.80 14.40
CA LYS A 61 12.82 -8.07 14.13
C LYS A 61 11.90 -9.29 14.24
N ARG A 62 10.65 -9.16 13.75
CA ARG A 62 9.63 -10.22 13.74
C ARG A 62 9.25 -10.60 12.29
N PRO A 63 10.14 -11.28 11.54
CA PRO A 63 9.93 -11.57 10.12
C PRO A 63 8.78 -12.56 9.86
N ARG A 64 8.54 -13.52 10.77
CA ARG A 64 7.42 -14.48 10.60
C ARG A 64 6.05 -13.81 10.64
N PRO A 65 5.73 -12.92 11.60
CA PRO A 65 4.53 -12.07 11.50
C PRO A 65 4.50 -11.19 10.25
N ALA A 66 5.62 -10.55 9.88
CA ALA A 66 5.68 -9.70 8.69
C ALA A 66 5.31 -10.45 7.41
N TRP A 67 5.84 -11.66 7.22
CA TRP A 67 5.49 -12.54 6.09
C TRP A 67 3.99 -12.79 5.97
N LYS A 68 3.30 -13.06 7.09
CA LYS A 68 1.85 -13.26 7.08
C LYS A 68 1.11 -12.00 6.62
N LEU A 69 1.55 -10.83 7.06
CA LEU A 69 0.92 -9.56 6.68
C LEU A 69 1.17 -9.20 5.22
N PHE A 70 2.37 -9.47 4.68
CA PHE A 70 2.61 -9.33 3.25
C PHE A 70 1.68 -10.23 2.42
N ARG A 71 1.46 -11.47 2.85
CA ARG A 71 0.49 -12.37 2.20
C ARG A 71 -0.94 -11.81 2.27
N LEU A 72 -1.37 -11.30 3.41
CA LEU A 72 -2.70 -10.68 3.54
C LEU A 72 -2.84 -9.44 2.63
N CYS A 73 -1.83 -8.58 2.59
CA CYS A 73 -1.78 -7.44 1.67
C CYS A 73 -2.02 -7.90 0.22
N THR A 74 -1.34 -8.97 -0.23
CA THR A 74 -1.54 -9.48 -1.59
C THR A 74 -2.96 -10.00 -1.86
N ILE A 75 -3.61 -10.63 -0.88
CA ILE A 75 -4.98 -11.15 -1.02
C ILE A 75 -5.99 -10.02 -1.18
N TYR A 76 -5.82 -8.94 -0.40
CA TYR A 76 -6.73 -7.80 -0.46
C TYR A 76 -6.52 -6.95 -1.71
N LEU A 77 -5.26 -6.61 -2.03
CA LEU A 77 -4.96 -5.73 -3.17
C LEU A 77 -5.16 -6.39 -4.53
N ALA A 78 -5.10 -7.73 -4.64
CA ALA A 78 -5.32 -8.43 -5.91
C ALA A 78 -6.75 -8.29 -6.47
N LYS A 79 -7.69 -7.74 -5.69
CA LYS A 79 -9.07 -7.49 -6.10
C LYS A 79 -9.25 -6.20 -6.91
N TYR A 80 -8.24 -5.34 -6.93
CA TYR A 80 -8.32 -3.99 -7.49
C TYR A 80 -7.49 -3.85 -8.78
N PRO A 81 -7.92 -3.00 -9.73
CA PRO A 81 -7.14 -2.73 -10.93
C PRO A 81 -5.85 -1.96 -10.61
N SER A 82 -4.95 -1.84 -11.60
CA SER A 82 -3.81 -0.92 -11.53
C SER A 82 -3.90 0.07 -12.69
N PRO A 83 -3.93 1.40 -12.45
CA PRO A 83 -3.94 2.03 -11.13
C PRO A 83 -5.31 1.92 -10.41
N HIS A 84 -5.30 2.02 -9.08
CA HIS A 84 -6.51 2.22 -8.25
C HIS A 84 -6.25 3.36 -7.26
N LEU A 85 -7.14 4.35 -7.20
CA LEU A 85 -6.94 5.59 -6.43
C LEU A 85 -5.54 6.22 -6.68
N ALA A 86 -5.16 6.31 -7.95
CA ALA A 86 -3.85 6.76 -8.43
C ALA A 86 -2.64 5.94 -7.93
N LEU A 87 -2.83 4.84 -7.21
CA LEU A 87 -1.76 3.95 -6.78
C LEU A 87 -1.50 2.87 -7.84
N ASP A 88 -0.22 2.62 -8.16
CA ASP A 88 0.18 1.42 -8.91
C ASP A 88 0.09 0.17 -8.03
N VAL A 89 -1.09 -0.44 -8.01
CA VAL A 89 -1.39 -1.66 -7.24
C VAL A 89 -0.51 -2.82 -7.67
N ALA A 90 -0.21 -2.93 -8.97
CA ALA A 90 0.64 -4.00 -9.49
C ALA A 90 2.06 -3.91 -8.91
N ASN A 91 2.61 -2.71 -8.78
CA ASN A 91 3.90 -2.52 -8.14
C ASN A 91 3.86 -2.86 -6.63
N VAL A 92 2.81 -2.46 -5.90
CA VAL A 92 2.68 -2.82 -4.47
C VAL A 92 2.57 -4.33 -4.29
N LEU A 93 1.81 -5.04 -5.14
CA LEU A 93 1.72 -6.50 -5.14
C LEU A 93 3.09 -7.15 -5.36
N ARG A 94 3.87 -6.66 -6.32
CA ARG A 94 5.23 -7.14 -6.59
C ARG A 94 6.15 -6.93 -5.38
N LEU A 95 6.09 -5.76 -4.75
CA LEU A 95 6.85 -5.45 -3.54
C LEU A 95 6.45 -6.37 -2.39
N ALA A 96 5.15 -6.53 -2.11
CA ALA A 96 4.65 -7.37 -1.03
C ALA A 96 5.10 -8.83 -1.19
N LYS A 97 5.06 -9.38 -2.41
CA LYS A 97 5.56 -10.74 -2.69
C LYS A 97 7.06 -10.86 -2.40
N ARG A 98 7.87 -9.97 -2.98
CA ARG A 98 9.34 -9.97 -2.81
C ARG A 98 9.75 -9.83 -1.34
N TRP A 99 9.15 -8.88 -0.63
CA TRP A 99 9.44 -8.66 0.80
C TRP A 99 8.91 -9.80 1.67
N GLY A 100 7.78 -10.41 1.31
CA GLY A 100 7.27 -11.63 1.94
C GLY A 100 8.23 -12.80 1.81
N GLU A 101 8.72 -13.09 0.60
CA GLU A 101 9.71 -14.14 0.32
C GLU A 101 11.00 -13.90 1.11
N ALA A 102 11.51 -12.67 1.12
CA ALA A 102 12.69 -12.31 1.89
C ALA A 102 12.48 -12.48 3.41
N ALA A 103 11.33 -12.07 3.93
CA ALA A 103 10.97 -12.27 5.34
C ALA A 103 10.85 -13.76 5.70
N GLN A 104 10.36 -14.60 4.77
CA GLN A 104 10.32 -16.05 4.96
C GLN A 104 11.73 -16.66 4.99
N ALA A 105 12.62 -16.20 4.11
CA ALA A 105 13.98 -16.73 3.97
C ALA A 105 14.93 -16.33 5.12
N VAL A 106 14.75 -15.15 5.70
CA VAL A 106 15.63 -14.63 6.78
C VAL A 106 15.47 -15.40 8.10
N GLY A 107 14.37 -16.13 8.30
CA GLY A 107 14.15 -16.91 9.53
C GLY A 107 14.13 -16.04 10.80
N CYS A 108 14.41 -16.62 11.98
CA CYS A 108 14.34 -15.90 13.25
C CYS A 108 15.57 -15.04 13.58
N GLU A 109 16.70 -15.20 12.87
CA GLU A 109 18.01 -14.71 13.33
C GLU A 109 18.54 -13.48 12.56
N GLY A 110 17.84 -12.98 11.54
CA GLY A 110 18.29 -11.82 10.77
C GLY A 110 17.31 -10.64 10.76
N GLY A 111 17.86 -9.41 10.75
CA GLY A 111 17.10 -8.20 10.49
C GLY A 111 17.08 -7.90 8.99
N LEU A 112 15.95 -8.14 8.30
CA LEU A 112 15.83 -7.87 6.86
C LEU A 112 16.13 -6.40 6.52
N LEU A 113 15.71 -5.47 7.38
CA LEU A 113 15.95 -4.02 7.22
C LEU A 113 17.41 -3.60 7.43
N VAL A 114 18.28 -4.49 7.94
CA VAL A 114 19.73 -4.24 7.99
C VAL A 114 20.37 -4.48 6.62
N LYS A 115 19.76 -5.35 5.80
CA LYS A 115 20.28 -5.77 4.50
C LYS A 115 19.74 -4.94 3.34
N GLU A 116 18.53 -4.39 3.49
CA GLU A 116 17.84 -3.66 2.42
C GLU A 116 17.01 -2.51 2.98
N GLN A 117 16.99 -1.39 2.26
CA GLN A 117 16.14 -0.24 2.60
C GLN A 117 14.68 -0.50 2.18
N PRO A 118 13.68 -0.11 3.00
CA PRO A 118 12.28 -0.18 2.61
C PRO A 118 11.99 0.52 1.27
N PRO A 119 11.02 0.02 0.48
CA PRO A 119 10.64 0.65 -0.76
C PRO A 119 9.98 2.01 -0.47
N LYS A 120 10.02 2.90 -1.45
CA LYS A 120 9.17 4.11 -1.45
C LYS A 120 7.96 3.88 -2.33
N LEU A 121 6.82 4.41 -1.90
CA LEU A 121 5.56 4.38 -2.62
C LEU A 121 5.26 5.76 -3.20
N SER A 122 4.73 5.79 -4.41
CA SER A 122 4.34 7.02 -5.10
C SER A 122 2.98 6.82 -5.74
N LEU A 123 2.17 7.88 -5.74
CA LEU A 123 0.96 7.93 -6.54
C LEU A 123 1.35 8.28 -7.99
N SER A 124 0.83 7.53 -8.95
CA SER A 124 0.90 7.89 -10.36
C SER A 124 0.17 9.22 -10.54
N GLY A 125 0.87 10.24 -11.04
CA GLY A 125 0.28 11.53 -11.32
C GLY A 125 -0.90 11.34 -12.26
N PHE A 126 -2.04 11.99 -11.96
CA PHE A 126 -3.20 12.07 -12.84
C PHE A 126 -2.71 12.29 -14.28
N MET A 127 -2.89 11.29 -15.15
CA MET A 127 -2.88 11.59 -16.58
C MET A 127 -3.99 12.63 -16.75
N SER A 128 -3.60 13.87 -17.03
CA SER A 128 -4.50 14.85 -17.62
C SER A 128 -5.06 14.18 -18.87
N PHE A 129 -6.30 13.69 -18.78
CA PHE A 129 -7.06 13.33 -19.97
C PHE A 129 -7.17 14.61 -20.79
N LYS A 130 -6.33 14.74 -21.82
CA LYS A 130 -6.62 15.66 -22.92
C LYS A 130 -7.96 15.18 -23.49
N PHE A 131 -9.00 15.97 -23.24
CA PHE A 131 -10.26 15.83 -23.95
C PHE A 131 -9.96 16.20 -25.40
N GLU A 132 -9.69 15.21 -26.24
CA GLU A 132 -9.62 15.41 -27.67
C GLU A 132 -11.06 15.52 -28.17
N VAL A 133 -11.51 16.76 -28.33
CA VAL A 133 -12.79 17.09 -28.95
C VAL A 133 -12.71 16.63 -30.39
N GLN A 134 -13.44 15.56 -30.74
CA GLN A 134 -13.62 15.19 -32.13
C GLN A 134 -14.45 16.30 -32.82
N PRO A 135 -14.02 16.81 -33.98
CA PRO A 135 -14.83 17.77 -34.73
C PRO A 135 -16.09 17.05 -35.24
N ALA A 136 -17.24 17.68 -35.04
CA ALA A 136 -18.50 17.25 -35.62
C ALA A 136 -18.38 17.27 -37.16
N GLU A 137 -18.53 16.11 -37.77
CA GLU A 137 -18.65 15.97 -39.23
C GLU A 137 -20.01 16.55 -39.65
N ASN A 138 -19.99 17.39 -40.69
CA ASN A 138 -21.16 18.02 -41.31
C ASN A 138 -21.51 17.34 -42.62
#